data_AF-A0A7S0XJM3-F1
#
_entry.id   AF-A0A7S0XJM3-F1
#
_cell.length_a   1.000
_cell.length_b   1.000
_cell.length_c   1.000
_cell.angle_alpha   90.00
_cell.angle_beta   90.00
_cell.angle_gamma   90.00
#
_symmetry.space_group_name_H-M   'P 1'
#
loop_
_entity.id
_entity.type
_entity.pdbx_description
1 polymer ?
#
loop_
_entity_poly.entity_id
_entity_poly.type
_entity_poly.pdbx_seq_one_letter_code
_entity_poly.pdbx_strand_id
1 'polypeptide(L)'
;LARGPDSPLPSMGDEWRDIRDGVLRTLPQLSPQLNALLRDMIAADPARRPSAMDLIQHPLLITRKRTRPLDKDVQAEVRAIELRAAKLEAALQRLGQDPDQIAMNEMPVVGSAIMTRTASSGSSRIEV
;
A
#
# COMPACT_ATOMS: atom_id res chain seq x y z
N LEU A 1 -16.39 19.16 -41.69
CA LEU A 1 -17.35 18.12 -41.23
C LEU A 1 -16.58 17.06 -40.46
N ALA A 2 -16.57 17.15 -39.12
CA ALA A 2 -15.98 16.12 -38.26
C ALA A 2 -16.98 14.97 -38.15
N ARG A 3 -16.61 13.78 -38.62
CA ARG A 3 -17.47 12.59 -38.55
C ARG A 3 -17.40 12.02 -37.13
N GLY A 4 -18.58 11.84 -36.52
CA GLY A 4 -18.74 11.31 -35.16
C GLY A 4 -18.38 9.82 -35.04
N PRO A 5 -18.57 9.21 -33.86
CA PRO A 5 -18.15 7.83 -33.54
C PRO A 5 -18.78 6.74 -34.42
N ASP A 6 -19.87 7.04 -35.14
CA ASP A 6 -20.60 6.07 -35.97
C ASP A 6 -20.17 6.06 -37.44
N SER A 7 -19.14 6.83 -37.81
CA SER A 7 -18.62 6.81 -39.17
C SER A 7 -17.57 5.71 -39.33
N PRO A 8 -17.73 4.80 -40.32
CA PRO A 8 -16.76 3.75 -40.54
C PRO A 8 -15.40 4.35 -40.91
N LEU A 9 -14.33 3.70 -40.45
CA LEU A 9 -12.97 4.04 -40.87
C LEU A 9 -12.85 3.91 -42.39
N PRO A 10 -12.10 4.80 -43.06
CA PRO A 10 -11.91 4.72 -44.49
C PRO A 10 -11.14 3.45 -44.85
N SER A 11 -11.59 2.72 -45.87
CA SER A 11 -10.89 1.52 -46.35
C SER A 11 -9.68 1.86 -47.23
N MET A 12 -9.76 2.98 -47.98
CA MET A 12 -8.74 3.48 -48.90
C MET A 12 -8.89 5.00 -49.08
N GLY A 13 -7.97 5.62 -49.85
CA GLY A 13 -8.03 7.05 -50.20
C GLY A 13 -7.10 7.92 -49.36
N ASP A 14 -7.23 9.23 -49.51
CA ASP A 14 -6.37 10.22 -48.82
C ASP A 14 -6.53 10.15 -47.31
N GLU A 15 -7.76 10.08 -46.81
CA GLU A 15 -8.01 10.01 -45.37
C GLU A 15 -7.42 8.74 -44.73
N TRP A 16 -7.39 7.62 -45.46
CA TRP A 16 -6.73 6.40 -45.00
C TRP A 16 -5.20 6.56 -44.93
N ARG A 17 -4.61 7.28 -45.89
CA ARG A 17 -3.17 7.59 -45.90
C ARG A 17 -2.82 8.54 -44.77
N ASP A 18 -3.60 9.60 -44.58
CA ASP A 18 -3.44 10.58 -43.50
C ASP A 18 -3.37 9.88 -42.13
N ILE A 19 -4.29 8.95 -41.86
CA ILE A 19 -4.29 8.18 -40.60
C ILE A 19 -2.99 7.37 -40.46
N ARG A 20 -2.50 6.75 -41.53
CA ARG A 20 -1.24 5.98 -41.52
C ARG A 20 0.01 6.85 -41.37
N ASP A 21 -0.07 8.09 -41.83
CA ASP A 21 0.99 9.09 -41.68
C ASP A 21 0.95 9.74 -40.28
N GLY A 22 0.06 9.28 -39.39
CA GLY A 22 -0.07 9.75 -38.01
C GLY A 22 -0.94 11.00 -37.88
N VAL A 23 -1.66 11.39 -38.92
CA VAL A 23 -2.56 12.55 -38.92
C VAL A 23 -3.93 12.10 -38.41
N LEU A 24 -4.16 12.30 -37.11
CA LEU A 24 -5.48 12.11 -36.50
C LEU A 24 -6.18 13.46 -36.33
N ARG A 25 -7.47 13.51 -36.71
CA ARG A 25 -8.32 14.67 -36.39
C ARG A 25 -8.52 14.77 -34.88
N THR A 26 -8.45 15.98 -34.33
CA THR A 26 -8.76 16.22 -32.92
C THR A 26 -10.23 15.93 -32.64
N LEU A 27 -10.47 15.09 -31.63
CA LEU A 27 -11.80 14.76 -31.14
C LEU A 27 -12.20 15.78 -30.05
N PRO A 28 -13.18 16.68 -30.31
CA PRO A 28 -13.50 17.78 -29.41
C PRO A 28 -14.09 17.34 -28.07
N GLN A 29 -14.63 16.12 -27.99
CA GLN A 29 -15.15 15.52 -26.76
C GLN A 29 -14.07 14.94 -25.84
N LEU A 30 -12.83 14.84 -26.31
CA LEU A 30 -11.71 14.29 -25.55
C LEU A 30 -10.77 15.41 -25.09
N SER A 31 -10.05 15.18 -24.00
CA SER A 31 -9.06 16.14 -23.53
C SER A 31 -7.91 16.30 -24.55
N PRO A 32 -7.24 17.47 -24.59
CA PRO A 32 -6.09 17.68 -25.48
C PRO A 32 -4.97 16.65 -25.27
N GLN A 33 -4.74 16.25 -24.02
CA GLN A 33 -3.70 15.28 -23.66
C GLN A 33 -4.08 13.87 -24.15
N LEU A 34 -5.35 13.48 -24.05
CA LEU A 34 -5.80 12.18 -24.58
C LEU A 34 -5.74 12.17 -26.11
N ASN A 35 -6.10 13.27 -26.78
CA ASN A 35 -5.92 13.43 -28.23
C ASN A 35 -4.44 13.36 -28.66
N ALA A 36 -3.51 13.87 -27.84
CA ALA A 36 -2.08 13.72 -28.10
C ALA A 36 -1.64 12.26 -28.00
N LEU A 37 -2.02 11.55 -26.94
CA LEU A 37 -1.71 10.13 -26.77
C LEU A 37 -2.25 9.28 -27.92
N LEU A 38 -3.48 9.53 -28.37
CA LEU A 38 -4.07 8.81 -29.52
C LEU A 38 -3.28 9.04 -30.82
N ARG A 39 -2.70 10.24 -31.02
CA ARG A 39 -1.82 10.51 -32.17
C ARG A 39 -0.50 9.74 -32.05
N ASP A 40 0.08 9.67 -30.86
CA ASP A 40 1.31 8.89 -30.63
C ASP A 40 1.09 7.39 -30.89
N MET A 41 -0.09 6.86 -30.54
CA MET A 41 -0.46 5.46 -30.80
C MET A 41 -0.54 5.09 -32.29
N ILE A 42 -0.80 6.07 -33.17
CA ILE A 42 -0.89 5.86 -34.62
C ILE A 42 0.31 6.43 -35.39
N ALA A 43 1.42 6.72 -34.71
CA ALA A 43 2.62 7.27 -35.35
C ALA A 43 3.05 6.42 -36.56
N ALA A 44 3.43 7.09 -37.65
CA ALA A 44 3.88 6.44 -38.88
C ALA A 44 5.07 5.49 -38.62
N ASP A 45 6.02 5.93 -37.80
CA ASP A 45 7.10 5.10 -37.28
C ASP A 45 6.61 4.21 -36.12
N PRO A 46 6.63 2.88 -36.25
CA PRO A 46 6.22 1.96 -35.19
C PRO A 46 7.05 2.08 -33.91
N ALA A 47 8.34 2.45 -34.01
CA ALA A 47 9.22 2.57 -32.84
C ALA A 47 8.84 3.74 -31.92
N ARG A 48 8.08 4.72 -32.44
CA ARG A 48 7.56 5.86 -31.68
C ARG A 48 6.25 5.56 -30.97
N ARG A 49 5.62 4.44 -31.26
CA ARG A 49 4.34 4.07 -30.62
C ARG A 49 4.63 3.60 -29.20
N PRO A 50 3.84 4.04 -28.21
CA PRO A 50 3.94 3.49 -26.86
C PRO A 50 3.63 2.00 -26.88
N SER A 51 4.39 1.22 -26.11
CA SER A 51 4.10 -0.19 -25.92
C SER A 51 2.80 -0.38 -25.14
N ALA A 52 2.24 -1.59 -25.17
CA ALA A 52 1.09 -1.93 -24.34
C ALA A 52 1.35 -1.69 -22.84
N MET A 53 2.60 -1.94 -22.39
CA MET A 53 3.00 -1.69 -21.00
C MET A 53 3.01 -0.19 -20.69
N ASP A 54 3.55 0.64 -21.60
CA ASP A 54 3.56 2.10 -21.44
C ASP A 54 2.14 2.66 -21.35
N LEU A 55 1.20 2.12 -22.14
CA LEU A 55 -0.21 2.51 -22.09
C LEU A 55 -0.88 2.16 -20.75
N ILE A 56 -0.65 0.96 -20.21
CA ILE A 56 -1.20 0.54 -18.91
C ILE A 56 -0.68 1.43 -17.77
N GLN A 57 0.59 1.85 -17.86
CA GLN A 57 1.23 2.72 -16.88
C GLN A 57 1.05 4.21 -17.20
N HIS A 58 0.35 4.56 -18.27
CA HIS A 58 0.23 5.95 -18.71
C HIS A 58 -0.61 6.76 -17.71
N PRO A 59 -0.16 7.93 -17.23
CA PRO A 59 -0.87 8.72 -16.22
C PRO A 59 -2.32 9.07 -16.56
N LEU A 60 -2.63 9.23 -17.85
CA LEU A 60 -4.00 9.48 -18.33
C LEU A 60 -4.92 8.25 -18.27
N LEU A 61 -4.35 7.04 -18.29
CA LEU A 61 -5.07 5.76 -18.37
C LEU A 61 -5.01 4.98 -17.05
N ILE A 62 -4.09 5.32 -16.14
CA ILE A 62 -4.07 4.81 -14.77
C ILE A 62 -5.37 5.23 -14.10
N THR A 63 -6.35 4.35 -14.18
CA THR A 63 -7.49 4.37 -13.30
C THR A 63 -6.94 3.85 -11.98
N ARG A 64 -6.46 4.77 -11.11
CA ARG A 64 -6.35 4.44 -9.70
C ARG A 64 -7.74 3.90 -9.36
N LYS A 65 -7.86 2.59 -9.10
CA LYS A 65 -9.03 2.08 -8.36
C LYS A 65 -9.21 3.13 -7.28
N ARG A 66 -10.35 3.80 -7.23
CA ARG A 66 -10.67 4.65 -6.09
C ARG A 66 -10.72 3.70 -4.91
N THR A 67 -9.56 3.33 -4.37
CA THR A 67 -9.40 3.22 -2.94
C THR A 67 -9.70 4.64 -2.52
N ARG A 68 -10.99 4.94 -2.29
CA ARG A 68 -11.32 5.99 -1.35
C ARG A 68 -10.38 5.71 -0.18
N PRO A 69 -9.58 6.69 0.27
CA PRO A 69 -8.83 6.50 1.51
C PRO A 69 -9.80 5.86 2.49
N LEU A 70 -9.48 4.67 3.01
CA LEU A 70 -10.36 3.96 3.93
C LEU A 70 -10.79 4.98 4.97
N ASP A 71 -12.10 5.15 5.18
CA ASP A 71 -12.61 6.27 5.96
C ASP A 71 -11.84 6.37 7.28
N LYS A 72 -11.47 7.58 7.71
CA LYS A 72 -10.57 7.73 8.87
C LYS A 72 -11.15 7.04 10.10
N ASP A 73 -12.47 7.04 10.20
CA ASP A 73 -13.23 6.38 11.25
C ASP A 73 -13.10 4.85 11.17
N VAL A 74 -13.21 4.27 9.97
CA VAL A 74 -13.00 2.83 9.74
C VAL A 74 -11.56 2.42 10.07
N GLN A 75 -10.56 3.26 9.73
CA GLN A 75 -9.17 3.00 10.11
C GLN A 75 -8.94 3.07 11.62
N ALA A 76 -9.65 3.96 12.33
CA ALA A 76 -9.57 4.04 13.78
C ALA A 76 -10.22 2.81 14.43
N GLU A 77 -11.35 2.35 13.89
CA GLU A 77 -12.06 1.18 14.40
C GLU A 77 -11.27 -0.12 14.20
N VAL A 78 -10.67 -0.33 13.02
CA VAL A 78 -9.77 -1.47 12.77
C VAL A 78 -8.62 -1.50 13.78
N ARG A 79 -7.95 -0.36 14.00
CA ARG A 79 -6.87 -0.26 15.00
C ARG A 79 -7.34 -0.55 16.41
N ALA A 80 -8.54 -0.10 16.77
CA ALA A 80 -9.12 -0.38 18.08
C ALA A 80 -9.43 -1.89 18.26
N ILE A 81 -9.90 -2.56 17.20
CA ILE A 81 -10.14 -4.00 17.20
C ILE A 81 -8.82 -4.77 17.35
N GLU A 82 -7.79 -4.40 16.59
CA GLU A 82 -6.45 -5.01 16.67
C GLU A 82 -5.85 -4.90 18.08
N LEU A 83 -5.95 -3.72 18.71
CA LEU A 83 -5.49 -3.52 20.09
C LEU A 83 -6.25 -4.38 21.10
N ARG A 84 -7.56 -4.56 20.93
CA ARG A 84 -8.37 -5.43 21.80
C ARG A 84 -7.99 -6.89 21.61
N ALA A 85 -7.77 -7.33 20.38
CA ALA A 85 -7.32 -8.68 20.07
C ALA A 85 -5.96 -8.97 20.70
N ALA A 86 -4.99 -8.07 20.56
CA ALA A 86 -3.67 -8.21 21.17
C ALA A 86 -3.72 -8.28 22.70
N LYS A 87 -4.60 -7.50 23.34
CA LYS A 87 -4.81 -7.59 24.80
C LYS A 87 -5.41 -8.92 25.22
N LEU A 88 -6.36 -9.44 24.45
CA LEU A 88 -6.98 -10.73 24.72
C LEU A 88 -5.95 -11.86 24.59
N GLU A 89 -5.13 -11.85 23.54
CA GLU A 89 -4.03 -12.80 23.35
C GLU A 89 -3.03 -12.77 24.51
N ALA A 90 -2.61 -11.59 24.96
CA ALA A 90 -1.71 -11.44 26.10
C ALA A 90 -2.33 -11.98 27.41
N ALA A 91 -3.64 -11.77 27.63
CA ALA A 91 -4.34 -12.30 28.79
C ALA A 91 -4.45 -13.83 28.75
N LEU A 92 -4.72 -14.41 27.58
CA LEU A 92 -4.75 -15.87 27.39
C LEU A 92 -3.39 -16.50 27.64
N GLN A 93 -2.31 -15.86 27.17
CA GLN A 93 -0.94 -16.31 27.45
C GLN A 93 -0.63 -16.29 28.94
N ARG A 94 -1.00 -15.22 29.66
CA ARG A 94 -0.81 -15.13 31.11
C ARG A 94 -1.55 -16.22 31.87
N LEU A 95 -2.77 -16.57 31.46
CA LEU A 95 -3.53 -17.63 32.12
C LEU A 95 -2.93 -19.04 31.84
N GLY A 96 -2.26 -19.21 30.71
CA GLY A 96 -1.53 -20.43 30.36
C GLY A 96 -0.11 -20.52 30.93
N GLN A 97 0.39 -19.47 31.58
CA GLN A 97 1.68 -19.48 32.27
C GLN A 97 1.51 -19.90 33.73
N ASP A 98 2.39 -20.78 34.22
CA ASP A 98 2.42 -21.14 35.64
C ASP A 98 2.61 -19.87 36.49
N PRO A 99 1.87 -19.71 37.61
CA PRO A 99 1.86 -18.48 38.41
C PRO A 99 3.26 -18.07 38.91
N ASP A 100 4.15 -19.04 39.11
CA ASP A 100 5.54 -18.80 39.50
C ASP A 100 6.37 -18.13 38.38
N GLN A 101 6.02 -18.35 37.11
CA GLN A 101 6.69 -17.77 35.95
C GLN A 101 6.25 -16.32 35.70
N ILE A 102 5.01 -15.97 36.05
CA ILE A 102 4.44 -14.62 35.88
C ILE A 102 5.08 -13.63 36.87
N ALA A 103 5.26 -14.05 38.13
CA ALA A 103 5.88 -13.25 39.17
C ALA A 103 7.36 -12.91 38.86
N MET A 104 8.06 -13.78 38.15
CA MET A 104 9.45 -13.55 37.74
C MET A 104 9.59 -12.54 36.58
N ASN A 105 8.54 -12.35 35.77
CA ASN A 105 8.59 -11.51 34.56
C ASN A 105 8.01 -10.09 34.77
N GLU A 106 7.29 -9.82 35.87
CA GLU A 106 6.70 -8.50 36.19
C GLU A 106 7.50 -7.66 37.23
N MET A 107 8.73 -8.04 37.57
CA MET A 107 9.60 -7.15 38.37
C MET A 107 10.07 -5.96 37.51
N PRO A 108 9.81 -4.70 37.91
CA PRO A 108 10.36 -3.57 37.19
C PRO A 108 11.87 -3.55 37.42
N VAL A 109 12.65 -3.57 36.34
CA VAL A 109 14.08 -3.21 36.39
C VAL A 109 14.17 -1.72 36.70
N VAL A 110 14.02 -1.37 37.98
CA VAL A 110 14.40 -0.04 38.47
C VAL A 110 15.87 -0.10 38.82
N GLY A 111 16.66 0.63 38.04
CA GLY A 111 17.92 1.25 38.42
C GLY A 111 18.86 0.42 39.30
N SER A 112 19.87 -0.16 38.66
CA SER A 112 21.12 -0.68 39.22
C SER A 112 21.52 -0.13 40.60
N ALA A 113 21.59 -1.02 41.60
CA ALA A 113 22.54 -0.89 42.69
C ALA A 113 23.16 -2.27 42.95
N ILE A 114 24.42 -2.38 42.56
CA ILE A 114 25.29 -3.51 42.86
C ILE A 114 25.58 -3.43 44.36
N MET A 115 25.06 -4.35 45.16
CA MET A 115 25.55 -4.57 46.52
C MET A 115 25.90 -6.04 46.66
N THR A 116 27.21 -6.26 46.68
CA THR A 116 27.88 -7.54 46.78
C THR A 116 27.55 -8.26 48.08
N ARG A 117 27.34 -9.57 47.93
CA ARG A 117 27.34 -10.61 48.95
C ARG A 117 28.40 -10.38 50.04
N THR A 118 28.01 -10.51 51.30
CA THR A 118 28.82 -11.16 52.32
C THR A 118 27.93 -12.12 53.11
N ALA A 119 28.12 -13.42 52.88
CA ALA A 119 27.64 -14.48 53.73
C ALA A 119 28.72 -14.81 54.77
N SER A 120 28.35 -14.89 56.04
CA SER A 120 29.12 -15.57 57.10
C SER A 120 28.13 -15.86 58.23
N SER A 121 27.43 -16.99 58.21
CA SER A 121 27.91 -18.30 58.69
C SER A 121 28.15 -18.32 60.21
N GLY A 122 27.16 -18.87 60.92
CA GLY A 122 27.40 -19.91 61.92
C GLY A 122 27.76 -19.52 63.36
N SER A 123 26.90 -19.98 64.27
CA SER A 123 27.25 -20.85 65.43
C SER A 123 27.12 -20.27 66.84
N SER A 124 26.13 -20.83 67.55
CA SER A 124 26.07 -21.23 68.98
C SER A 124 26.46 -20.26 70.10
N ARG A 125 25.62 -20.16 71.15
CA ARG A 125 25.83 -20.83 72.46
C ARG A 125 24.84 -20.36 73.54
N ILE A 126 24.39 -21.35 74.32
CA ILE A 126 23.51 -21.34 75.51
C ILE A 126 24.23 -20.75 76.74
N GLU A 127 23.52 -20.07 77.64
CA GLU A 127 23.68 -20.14 79.11
C GLU A 127 22.40 -19.59 79.79
N VAL A 128 21.56 -20.51 80.32
CA VAL A 128 21.17 -20.76 81.74
C VAL A 128 20.50 -19.60 82.46
#